data_AF-A0A511VA12-F1
#
_entry.id   AF-A0A511VA12-F1
#
_cell.length_a   1.000
_cell.length_b   1.000
_cell.length_c   1.000
_cell.angle_alpha   90.00
_cell.angle_beta   90.00
_cell.angle_gamma   90.00
#
_symmetry.space_group_name_H-M   'P 1'
#
loop_
_entity.id
_entity.type
_entity.pdbx_description
1 polymer ?
#
loop_
_entity_poly.entity_id
_entity_poly.type
_entity_poly.pdbx_seq_one_letter_code
_entity_poly.pdbx_strand_id
1 'polypeptide(L)'
;MQYQEAKFVILRQYLDYGQDAFARLLNMSRSNLSSLETERIKPTVQTLIRVCVGFGISAELLVKGNVQDLITQVQAFKSKETIISRLTDLTESEVQKYSDKIGERTKLSRKAKGLSQKQLAQSLNLSQSSISEIEKGKTLPSVDQLVALSETLETTIDYLLLGIPGKGTEALVMAVQRRREEFPEEDENDFLKLIATLKRIWGNANEKEKKWIRKQVEEVFPVFIGEPEDR
;
A
#
# COMPACT_ATOMS: atom_id res chain seq x y z
N MET A 1 -17.40 26.88 17.86
CA MET A 1 -17.49 25.43 17.56
C MET A 1 -16.66 25.22 16.32
N GLN A 2 -15.39 24.83 16.48
CA GLN A 2 -14.45 24.73 15.37
C GLN A 2 -14.81 23.45 14.62
N TYR A 3 -15.63 23.57 13.58
CA TYR A 3 -15.91 22.43 12.69
C TYR A 3 -14.56 21.98 12.12
N GLN A 4 -14.13 20.79 12.48
CA GLN A 4 -12.97 20.18 11.85
C GLN A 4 -13.39 19.91 10.40
N GLU A 5 -12.86 20.67 9.45
CA GLU A 5 -13.23 20.53 8.04
C GLU A 5 -12.85 19.13 7.55
N ALA A 6 -13.80 18.43 6.90
CA ALA A 6 -13.55 17.11 6.34
C ALA A 6 -12.46 17.18 5.27
N LYS A 7 -11.64 16.12 5.16
CA LYS A 7 -10.48 16.08 4.26
C LYS A 7 -10.82 16.39 2.79
N PHE A 8 -11.98 15.92 2.31
CA PHE A 8 -12.43 16.19 0.94
C PHE A 8 -12.83 17.65 0.71
N VAL A 9 -13.32 18.36 1.73
CA VAL A 9 -13.58 19.81 1.66
C VAL A 9 -12.26 20.55 1.47
N ILE A 10 -11.24 20.19 2.27
CA ILE A 10 -9.90 20.79 2.22
C ILE A 10 -9.27 20.59 0.85
N LEU A 11 -9.28 19.37 0.32
CA LEU A 11 -8.73 19.06 -1.00
C LEU A 11 -9.41 19.89 -2.11
N ARG A 12 -10.74 20.00 -2.05
CA ARG A 12 -11.52 20.76 -3.02
C ARG A 12 -11.23 22.25 -2.95
N GLN A 13 -11.29 22.83 -1.74
CA GLN A 13 -11.01 24.24 -1.52
C GLN A 13 -9.57 24.59 -1.84
N TYR A 14 -8.62 23.69 -1.55
CA TYR A 14 -7.22 23.88 -1.91
C TYR A 14 -7.04 24.07 -3.42
N LEU A 15 -7.80 23.37 -4.27
CA LEU A 15 -7.76 23.56 -5.72
C LEU A 15 -8.62 24.72 -6.22
N ASP A 16 -9.36 25.42 -5.35
CA ASP A 16 -10.34 26.46 -5.68
C ASP A 16 -11.55 25.95 -6.49
N TYR A 17 -11.98 24.70 -6.27
CA TYR A 17 -13.10 24.09 -7.00
C TYR A 17 -14.44 24.19 -6.25
N GLY A 18 -15.52 24.35 -7.01
CA GLY A 18 -16.89 24.05 -6.55
C GLY A 18 -17.16 22.55 -6.49
N GLN A 19 -18.19 22.13 -5.76
CA GLN A 19 -18.52 20.71 -5.57
C GLN A 19 -18.74 19.97 -6.91
N ASP A 20 -19.49 20.57 -7.83
CA ASP A 20 -19.78 19.91 -9.12
C ASP A 20 -18.53 19.67 -9.96
N ALA A 21 -17.63 20.66 -10.03
CA ALA A 21 -16.41 20.56 -10.80
C ALA A 21 -15.43 19.55 -10.18
N PHE A 22 -15.30 19.55 -8.84
CA PHE A 22 -14.41 18.62 -8.15
C PHE A 22 -14.93 17.18 -8.19
N ALA A 23 -16.26 16.99 -8.10
CA ALA A 23 -16.88 15.68 -8.23
C ALA A 23 -16.61 15.08 -9.62
N ARG A 24 -16.75 15.88 -10.69
CA ARG A 24 -16.36 15.46 -12.06
C ARG A 24 -14.89 15.10 -12.17
N LEU A 25 -14.01 15.90 -11.54
CA LEU A 25 -12.57 15.64 -11.52
C LEU A 25 -12.21 14.31 -10.84
N LEU A 26 -12.97 13.89 -9.83
CA LEU A 26 -12.80 12.60 -9.15
C LEU A 26 -13.64 11.47 -9.76
N ASN A 27 -14.26 11.69 -10.92
CA ASN A 27 -15.20 10.78 -11.58
C ASN A 27 -16.32 10.26 -10.66
N MET A 28 -17.02 11.18 -9.98
CA MET A 28 -18.17 10.88 -9.13
C MET A 28 -19.29 11.91 -9.27
N SER A 29 -20.47 11.59 -8.72
CA SER A 29 -21.56 12.56 -8.65
C SER A 29 -21.32 13.62 -7.58
N ARG A 30 -21.90 14.80 -7.77
CA ARG A 30 -21.90 15.87 -6.75
C ARG A 30 -22.51 15.40 -5.43
N SER A 31 -23.56 14.56 -5.47
CA SER A 31 -24.19 14.00 -4.26
C SER A 31 -23.26 13.06 -3.49
N ASN A 32 -22.46 12.24 -4.19
CA ASN A 32 -21.45 11.40 -3.55
C ASN A 32 -20.36 12.26 -2.91
N LEU A 33 -19.86 13.29 -3.61
CA LEU A 33 -18.89 14.21 -3.02
C LEU A 33 -19.46 14.92 -1.79
N SER A 34 -20.69 15.42 -1.84
CA SER A 34 -21.34 16.05 -0.68
C SER A 34 -21.47 15.09 0.50
N SER A 35 -21.68 13.81 0.25
CA SER A 35 -21.76 12.79 1.29
C SER A 35 -20.37 12.47 1.89
N LEU A 36 -19.31 12.52 1.07
CA LEU A 36 -17.92 12.41 1.54
C LEU A 36 -17.50 13.63 2.38
N GLU A 37 -17.86 14.84 1.93
CA GLU A 37 -17.56 16.09 2.62
C GLU A 37 -18.30 16.25 3.95
N THR A 38 -19.40 15.51 4.12
CA THR A 38 -20.14 15.42 5.39
C THR A 38 -19.81 14.15 6.18
N GLU A 39 -18.82 13.38 5.72
CA GLU A 39 -18.36 12.12 6.31
C GLU A 39 -19.44 11.05 6.51
N ARG A 40 -20.59 11.20 5.81
CA ARG A 40 -21.69 10.23 5.84
C ARG A 40 -21.33 8.93 5.15
N ILE A 41 -20.41 9.00 4.18
CA ILE A 41 -19.87 7.83 3.48
C ILE A 41 -18.33 7.88 3.52
N LYS A 42 -17.71 6.71 3.44
CA LYS A 42 -16.26 6.59 3.22
C LYS A 42 -15.95 6.64 1.72
N PRO A 43 -14.75 7.10 1.31
CA PRO A 43 -14.34 7.04 -0.08
C PRO A 43 -14.26 5.59 -0.56
N THR A 44 -14.46 5.37 -1.86
CA THR A 44 -14.13 4.09 -2.48
C THR A 44 -12.63 3.96 -2.67
N VAL A 45 -12.14 2.73 -2.90
CA VAL A 45 -10.74 2.48 -3.28
C VAL A 45 -10.33 3.28 -4.51
N GLN A 46 -11.19 3.35 -5.53
CA GLN A 46 -10.93 4.14 -6.74
C GLN A 46 -10.85 5.65 -6.43
N THR A 47 -11.71 6.15 -5.54
CA THR A 47 -11.64 7.54 -5.07
C THR A 47 -10.30 7.81 -4.37
N LEU A 48 -9.85 6.90 -3.50
CA LEU A 48 -8.55 7.01 -2.85
C LEU A 48 -7.40 7.01 -3.86
N ILE A 49 -7.40 6.10 -4.83
CA ILE A 49 -6.37 6.05 -5.89
C ILE A 49 -6.29 7.39 -6.61
N ARG A 50 -7.44 7.93 -7.05
CA ARG A 50 -7.50 9.22 -7.75
C ARG A 50 -6.90 10.36 -6.95
N VAL A 51 -7.33 10.50 -5.69
CA VAL A 51 -6.84 11.57 -4.83
C VAL A 51 -5.35 11.39 -4.53
N CYS A 52 -4.91 10.18 -4.18
CA CYS A 52 -3.51 9.93 -3.84
C CYS A 52 -2.58 10.17 -5.03
N VAL A 53 -2.93 9.68 -6.22
CA VAL A 53 -2.13 9.87 -7.44
C VAL A 53 -2.16 11.33 -7.90
N GLY A 54 -3.34 11.95 -7.93
CA GLY A 54 -3.51 13.31 -8.42
C GLY A 54 -2.82 14.35 -7.55
N PHE A 55 -3.05 14.29 -6.23
CA PHE A 55 -2.40 15.19 -5.28
C PHE A 55 -0.95 14.79 -5.00
N GLY A 56 -0.60 13.51 -5.12
CA GLY A 56 0.70 12.99 -4.68
C GLY A 56 0.78 12.91 -3.15
N ILE A 57 -0.32 12.52 -2.49
CA ILE A 57 -0.41 12.37 -1.03
C ILE A 57 -0.58 10.91 -0.64
N SER A 58 -0.18 10.60 0.59
CA SER A 58 -0.30 9.27 1.16
C SER A 58 -1.77 8.91 1.42
N ALA A 59 -2.13 7.68 1.09
CA ALA A 59 -3.42 7.09 1.44
C ALA A 59 -3.57 6.97 2.97
N GLU A 60 -2.47 6.73 3.69
CA GLU A 60 -2.45 6.70 5.15
C GLU A 60 -2.86 8.06 5.74
N LEU A 61 -2.38 9.16 5.17
CA LEU A 61 -2.77 10.51 5.58
C LEU A 61 -4.26 10.75 5.35
N LEU A 62 -4.81 10.32 4.20
CA LEU A 62 -6.23 10.47 3.90
C LEU A 62 -7.12 9.61 4.77
N VAL A 63 -6.70 8.41 5.11
CA VAL A 63 -7.54 7.45 5.85
C VAL A 63 -7.38 7.61 7.36
N LYS A 64 -6.14 7.67 7.87
CA LYS A 64 -5.84 7.68 9.31
C LYS A 64 -5.28 9.01 9.84
N GLY A 65 -4.63 9.80 8.99
CA GLY A 65 -3.97 11.04 9.41
C GLY A 65 -4.95 12.11 9.89
N ASN A 66 -4.44 13.12 10.61
CA ASN A 66 -5.27 14.23 11.06
C ASN A 66 -5.41 15.31 9.96
N VAL A 67 -6.38 16.21 10.16
CA VAL A 67 -6.67 17.30 9.22
C VAL A 67 -5.50 18.30 9.08
N GLN A 68 -4.79 18.58 10.17
CA GLN A 68 -3.70 19.56 10.17
C GLN A 68 -2.50 19.08 9.33
N ASP A 69 -2.18 17.80 9.38
CA ASP A 69 -1.14 17.18 8.57
C ASP A 69 -1.49 17.26 7.08
N LEU A 70 -2.77 17.05 6.74
CA LEU A 70 -3.26 17.20 5.38
C LEU A 70 -3.12 18.64 4.89
N ILE A 71 -3.56 19.62 5.67
CA ILE A 71 -3.42 21.05 5.35
C ILE A 71 -1.95 21.39 5.11
N THR A 72 -1.07 20.92 5.99
CA THR A 72 0.38 21.14 5.87
C THR A 72 0.93 20.54 4.58
N GLN A 73 0.55 19.30 4.23
CA GLN A 73 1.01 18.67 3.00
C GLN A 73 0.49 19.37 1.75
N VAL A 74 -0.78 19.76 1.70
CA VAL A 74 -1.33 20.45 0.52
C VAL A 74 -0.74 21.84 0.34
N GLN A 75 -0.53 22.58 1.43
CA GLN A 75 0.09 23.91 1.38
C GLN A 75 1.56 23.88 0.96
N ALA A 76 2.25 22.74 1.12
CA ALA A 76 3.63 22.56 0.67
C ALA A 76 3.76 22.33 -0.85
N PHE A 77 2.65 22.12 -1.57
CA PHE A 77 2.72 21.96 -3.02
C PHE A 77 3.06 23.27 -3.73
N LYS A 78 3.93 23.15 -4.75
CA LYS A 78 4.42 24.31 -5.52
C LYS A 78 3.41 24.85 -6.54
N SER A 79 2.49 24.02 -7.04
CA SER A 79 1.54 24.38 -8.09
C SER A 79 0.27 23.55 -8.01
N LYS A 80 -0.89 24.22 -8.02
CA LYS A 80 -2.21 23.59 -8.12
C LYS A 80 -2.46 23.02 -9.51
N GLU A 81 -1.93 23.68 -10.54
CA GLU A 81 -2.07 23.32 -11.95
C GLU A 81 -1.47 21.94 -12.24
N THR A 82 -0.36 21.59 -11.60
CA THR A 82 0.24 20.24 -11.72
C THR A 82 -0.68 19.17 -11.14
N ILE A 83 -1.34 19.45 -10.01
CA ILE A 83 -2.29 18.52 -9.39
C ILE A 83 -3.53 18.37 -10.28
N ILE A 84 -4.05 19.48 -10.80
CA ILE A 84 -5.20 19.48 -11.71
C ILE A 84 -4.88 18.67 -12.97
N SER A 85 -3.73 18.90 -13.61
CA SER A 85 -3.28 18.11 -14.76
C SER A 85 -3.20 16.63 -14.44
N ARG A 86 -2.56 16.24 -13.32
CA ARG A 86 -2.52 14.81 -12.93
C ARG A 86 -3.91 14.22 -12.70
N LEU A 87 -4.84 14.98 -12.12
CA LEU A 87 -6.21 14.51 -11.90
C LEU A 87 -7.01 14.40 -13.21
N THR A 88 -6.82 15.33 -14.15
CA THR A 88 -7.50 15.30 -15.46
C THR A 88 -6.95 14.20 -16.36
N ASP A 89 -5.65 13.95 -16.29
CA ASP A 89 -4.96 12.99 -17.16
C ASP A 89 -5.11 11.55 -16.65
N LEU A 90 -5.52 11.36 -15.38
CA LEU A 90 -5.70 10.05 -14.77
C LEU A 90 -6.96 9.33 -15.28
N THR A 91 -6.76 8.46 -16.25
CA THR A 91 -7.81 7.70 -16.93
C THR A 91 -8.40 6.57 -16.07
N GLU A 92 -9.61 6.10 -16.42
CA GLU A 92 -10.18 4.89 -15.79
C GLU A 92 -9.27 3.67 -15.91
N SER A 93 -8.60 3.51 -17.06
CA SER A 93 -7.69 2.40 -17.29
C SER A 93 -6.50 2.42 -16.32
N GLU A 94 -5.96 3.59 -16.03
CA GLU A 94 -4.87 3.73 -15.05
C GLU A 94 -5.34 3.47 -13.63
N VAL A 95 -6.50 3.99 -13.24
CA VAL A 95 -7.12 3.68 -11.93
C VAL A 95 -7.42 2.19 -11.80
N GLN A 96 -7.85 1.56 -12.88
CA GLN A 96 -8.11 0.11 -12.92
C GLN A 96 -6.82 -0.69 -12.74
N LYS A 97 -5.71 -0.30 -13.37
CA LYS A 97 -4.40 -0.95 -13.17
C LYS A 97 -3.97 -0.96 -11.69
N TYR A 98 -4.20 0.13 -10.96
CA TYR A 98 -3.94 0.15 -9.52
C TYR A 98 -4.87 -0.81 -8.77
N SER A 99 -6.16 -0.78 -9.10
CA SER A 99 -7.20 -1.61 -8.47
C SER A 99 -6.94 -3.11 -8.64
N ASP A 100 -6.56 -3.55 -9.85
CA ASP A 100 -6.27 -4.94 -10.18
C ASP A 100 -5.09 -5.49 -9.36
N LYS A 101 -4.12 -4.63 -9.05
CA LYS A 101 -2.91 -5.01 -8.32
C LYS A 101 -3.09 -5.06 -6.80
N ILE A 102 -4.20 -4.56 -6.24
CA ILE A 102 -4.46 -4.61 -4.79
C ILE A 102 -4.54 -6.05 -4.29
N GLY A 103 -5.23 -6.92 -5.05
CA GLY A 103 -5.38 -8.34 -4.70
C GLY A 103 -4.04 -9.08 -4.68
N GLU A 104 -3.22 -8.82 -5.70
CA GLU A 104 -1.86 -9.36 -5.80
C GLU A 104 -1.01 -8.93 -4.60
N ARG A 105 -0.94 -7.63 -4.31
CA ARG A 105 -0.16 -7.10 -3.18
C ARG A 105 -0.64 -7.64 -1.84
N THR A 106 -1.96 -7.77 -1.66
CA THR A 106 -2.55 -8.41 -0.47
C THR A 106 -2.08 -9.85 -0.31
N LYS A 107 -2.14 -10.65 -1.39
CA LYS A 107 -1.68 -12.04 -1.40
C LYS A 107 -0.19 -12.14 -1.10
N LEU A 108 0.61 -11.23 -1.64
CA LEU A 108 2.05 -11.19 -1.44
C LEU A 108 2.38 -10.87 0.03
N SER A 109 1.78 -9.82 0.60
CA SER A 109 1.95 -9.47 2.02
C SER A 109 1.47 -10.58 2.95
N ARG A 110 0.35 -11.23 2.66
CA ARG A 110 -0.12 -12.40 3.43
C ARG A 110 0.90 -13.53 3.44
N LYS A 111 1.45 -13.88 2.27
CA LYS A 111 2.46 -14.94 2.16
C LYS A 111 3.75 -14.57 2.89
N ALA A 112 4.17 -13.30 2.84
CA ALA A 112 5.33 -12.81 3.59
C ALA A 112 5.13 -12.93 5.12
N LYS A 113 3.89 -12.90 5.60
CA LYS A 113 3.52 -13.16 7.00
C LYS A 113 3.34 -14.65 7.34
N GLY A 114 3.54 -15.57 6.39
CA GLY A 114 3.34 -17.00 6.60
C GLY A 114 1.88 -17.39 6.89
N LEU A 115 0.92 -16.50 6.59
CA LEU A 115 -0.50 -16.74 6.88
C LEU A 115 -1.18 -17.48 5.72
N SER A 116 -2.05 -18.42 6.04
CA SER A 116 -3.04 -18.95 5.09
C SER A 116 -4.19 -17.95 4.87
N GLN A 117 -4.95 -18.09 3.78
CA GLN A 117 -6.15 -17.27 3.56
C GLN A 117 -7.16 -17.41 4.71
N LYS A 118 -7.27 -18.61 5.30
CA LYS A 118 -8.14 -18.87 6.45
C LYS A 118 -7.68 -18.11 7.70
N GLN A 119 -6.39 -18.09 7.99
CA GLN A 119 -5.84 -17.37 9.14
C GLN A 119 -6.00 -15.84 8.98
N LEU A 120 -5.75 -15.31 7.78
CA LEU A 120 -5.99 -13.89 7.50
C LEU A 120 -7.48 -13.55 7.66
N ALA A 121 -8.37 -14.38 7.11
CA ALA A 121 -9.81 -14.20 7.22
C ALA A 121 -10.27 -14.18 8.69
N GLN A 122 -9.78 -15.12 9.51
CA GLN A 122 -10.07 -15.16 10.94
C GLN A 122 -9.60 -13.90 11.67
N SER A 123 -8.39 -13.41 11.35
CA SER A 123 -7.82 -12.20 11.97
C SER A 123 -8.63 -10.93 11.65
N LEU A 124 -9.27 -10.90 10.48
CA LEU A 124 -10.06 -9.77 9.98
C LEU A 124 -11.57 -9.91 10.22
N ASN A 125 -12.00 -11.00 10.86
CA ASN A 125 -13.42 -11.36 10.98
C ASN A 125 -14.16 -11.38 9.62
N LEU A 126 -13.50 -11.94 8.60
CA LEU A 126 -14.02 -12.13 7.25
C LEU A 126 -14.14 -13.63 6.92
N SER A 127 -14.84 -13.94 5.83
CA SER A 127 -14.85 -15.30 5.29
C SER A 127 -13.56 -15.57 4.50
N GLN A 128 -13.12 -16.84 4.46
CA GLN A 128 -12.00 -17.24 3.60
C GLN A 128 -12.28 -16.94 2.12
N SER A 129 -13.53 -17.10 1.68
CA SER A 129 -13.94 -16.77 0.31
C SER A 129 -13.76 -15.29 0.00
N SER A 130 -14.12 -14.39 0.93
CA SER A 130 -13.91 -12.94 0.76
C SER A 130 -12.43 -12.60 0.57
N ILE A 131 -11.53 -13.19 1.38
CA ILE A 131 -10.09 -13.03 1.18
C ILE A 131 -9.65 -13.58 -0.17
N SER A 132 -10.15 -14.75 -0.57
CA SER A 132 -9.83 -15.29 -1.90
C SER A 132 -10.32 -14.41 -3.04
N GLU A 133 -11.47 -13.75 -2.93
CA GLU A 133 -12.02 -12.87 -3.96
C GLU A 133 -11.21 -11.57 -4.06
N ILE A 134 -10.82 -11.00 -2.92
CA ILE A 134 -9.90 -9.86 -2.85
C ILE A 134 -8.57 -10.21 -3.51
N GLU A 135 -7.94 -11.32 -3.11
CA GLU A 135 -6.63 -11.72 -3.66
C GLU A 135 -6.64 -12.04 -5.16
N LYS A 136 -7.82 -12.38 -5.71
CA LYS A 136 -8.01 -12.63 -7.15
C LYS A 136 -8.42 -11.37 -7.92
N GLY A 137 -8.59 -10.23 -7.24
CA GLY A 137 -9.07 -8.99 -7.85
C GLY A 137 -10.56 -9.04 -8.25
N LYS A 138 -11.33 -10.03 -7.79
CA LYS A 138 -12.76 -10.15 -8.11
C LYS A 138 -13.62 -9.14 -7.34
N THR A 139 -13.13 -8.66 -6.21
CA THR A 139 -13.80 -7.67 -5.38
C THR A 139 -12.75 -6.79 -4.73
N LEU A 140 -12.99 -5.47 -4.72
CA LEU A 140 -12.13 -4.53 -4.02
C LEU A 140 -12.46 -4.51 -2.52
N PRO A 141 -11.46 -4.43 -1.64
CA PRO A 141 -11.72 -4.24 -0.22
C PRO A 141 -12.37 -2.86 0.01
N SER A 142 -13.21 -2.74 1.05
CA SER A 142 -13.59 -1.43 1.57
C SER A 142 -12.38 -0.71 2.16
N VAL A 143 -12.50 0.59 2.44
CA VAL A 143 -11.42 1.34 3.11
C VAL A 143 -11.13 0.79 4.50
N ASP A 144 -12.15 0.36 5.24
CA ASP A 144 -11.95 -0.24 6.57
C ASP A 144 -11.26 -1.60 6.47
N GLN A 145 -11.59 -2.40 5.44
CA GLN A 145 -10.87 -3.64 5.17
C GLN A 145 -9.43 -3.37 4.74
N LEU A 146 -9.17 -2.32 3.97
CA LEU A 146 -7.82 -1.92 3.55
C LEU A 146 -6.97 -1.50 4.75
N VAL A 147 -7.56 -0.79 5.72
CA VAL A 147 -6.94 -0.45 7.02
C VAL A 147 -6.62 -1.71 7.81
N ALA A 148 -7.60 -2.59 7.97
CA ALA A 148 -7.42 -3.81 8.76
C ALA A 148 -6.40 -4.76 8.12
N LEU A 149 -6.39 -4.84 6.78
CA LEU A 149 -5.39 -5.56 6.00
C LEU A 149 -3.99 -4.97 6.23
N SER A 150 -3.84 -3.64 6.17
CA SER A 150 -2.53 -3.02 6.35
C SER A 150 -1.95 -3.31 7.74
N GLU A 151 -2.79 -3.23 8.78
CA GLU A 151 -2.40 -3.51 10.16
C GLU A 151 -2.05 -4.99 10.38
N THR A 152 -2.93 -5.91 9.94
CA THR A 152 -2.74 -7.36 10.14
C THR A 152 -1.55 -7.91 9.37
N LEU A 153 -1.31 -7.37 8.18
CA LEU A 153 -0.20 -7.78 7.33
C LEU A 153 1.09 -7.00 7.62
N GLU A 154 1.06 -6.09 8.60
CA GLU A 154 2.11 -5.13 8.94
C GLU A 154 2.73 -4.52 7.67
N THR A 155 1.86 -3.90 6.89
CA THR A 155 2.17 -3.17 5.68
C THR A 155 1.50 -1.79 5.69
N THR A 156 1.66 -1.00 4.63
CA THR A 156 1.05 0.34 4.51
C THR A 156 -0.16 0.32 3.59
N ILE A 157 -1.09 1.25 3.80
CA ILE A 157 -2.19 1.47 2.86
C ILE A 157 -1.63 1.88 1.49
N ASP A 158 -0.59 2.71 1.47
CA ASP A 158 0.10 3.14 0.25
C ASP A 158 0.66 1.97 -0.55
N TYR A 159 1.23 0.96 0.11
CA TYR A 159 1.69 -0.26 -0.55
C TYR A 159 0.51 -1.03 -1.14
N LEU A 160 -0.51 -1.33 -0.33
CA LEU A 160 -1.66 -2.10 -0.81
C LEU A 160 -2.39 -1.39 -1.95
N LEU A 161 -2.52 -0.05 -1.90
CA LEU A 161 -3.26 0.77 -2.84
C LEU A 161 -2.47 1.16 -4.09
N LEU A 162 -1.23 1.65 -3.93
CA LEU A 162 -0.41 2.21 -5.02
C LEU A 162 0.88 1.43 -5.31
N GLY A 163 1.25 0.46 -4.47
CA GLY A 163 2.51 -0.28 -4.61
C GLY A 163 3.72 0.53 -4.18
N ILE A 164 3.51 1.65 -3.49
CA ILE A 164 4.58 2.49 -2.96
C ILE A 164 5.12 1.79 -1.70
N PRO A 165 6.38 1.31 -1.71
CA PRO A 165 6.93 0.60 -0.56
C PRO A 165 7.07 1.53 0.63
N GLY A 166 6.67 1.04 1.80
CA GLY A 166 6.93 1.70 3.08
C GLY A 166 8.41 1.64 3.47
N LYS A 167 8.73 2.23 4.63
CA LYS A 167 10.06 2.10 5.24
C LYS A 167 10.09 0.81 6.06
N GLY A 168 10.56 -0.30 5.48
CA GLY A 168 10.60 -1.57 6.22
C GLY A 168 10.60 -2.84 5.36
N THR A 169 10.04 -3.92 5.91
CA THR A 169 9.92 -5.26 5.32
C THR A 169 9.26 -5.28 3.94
N GLU A 170 8.40 -4.32 3.64
CA GLU A 170 7.71 -4.14 2.36
C GLU A 170 8.67 -3.80 1.23
N ALA A 171 9.66 -2.94 1.49
CA ALA A 171 10.69 -2.59 0.52
C ALA A 171 11.55 -3.81 0.18
N LEU A 172 11.82 -4.67 1.17
CA LEU A 172 12.54 -5.93 0.99
C LEU A 172 11.74 -6.95 0.18
N VAL A 173 10.45 -7.16 0.52
CA VAL A 173 9.54 -8.04 -0.21
C VAL A 173 9.44 -7.63 -1.69
N MET A 174 9.32 -6.34 -1.96
CA MET A 174 9.32 -5.79 -3.32
C MET A 174 10.67 -5.94 -4.04
N ALA A 175 11.79 -5.81 -3.33
CA ALA A 175 13.12 -6.03 -3.91
C ALA A 175 13.32 -7.51 -4.30
N VAL A 176 12.79 -8.43 -3.50
CA VAL A 176 12.82 -9.87 -3.78
C VAL A 176 11.88 -10.23 -4.94
N GLN A 177 10.68 -9.65 -5.00
CA GLN A 177 9.69 -9.94 -6.05
C GLN A 177 10.03 -9.34 -7.41
N ARG A 178 10.45 -8.06 -7.48
CA ARG A 178 10.92 -7.47 -8.74
C ARG A 178 12.03 -8.31 -9.34
N ARG A 179 12.94 -8.80 -8.49
CA ARG A 179 14.03 -9.67 -8.92
C ARG A 179 13.55 -11.04 -9.43
N ARG A 180 12.45 -11.59 -8.89
CA ARG A 180 11.85 -12.86 -9.32
C ARG A 180 11.10 -12.73 -10.66
N GLU A 181 10.52 -11.56 -10.95
CA GLU A 181 9.82 -11.28 -12.20
C GLU A 181 10.78 -10.84 -13.33
N GLU A 182 11.83 -10.09 -12.98
CA GLU A 182 12.85 -9.63 -13.94
C GLU A 182 13.87 -10.73 -14.31
N PHE A 183 14.03 -11.77 -13.49
CA PHE A 183 15.05 -12.81 -13.68
C PHE A 183 14.47 -14.22 -13.40
N PRO A 184 13.67 -14.79 -14.33
CA PRO A 184 13.23 -16.17 -14.25
C PRO A 184 14.43 -17.11 -14.50
N GLU A 185 14.93 -17.71 -13.41
CA GLU A 185 15.94 -18.78 -13.33
C GLU A 185 16.92 -18.93 -14.51
N GLU A 186 18.13 -18.34 -14.39
CA GLU A 186 19.45 -18.89 -14.79
C GLU A 186 20.54 -17.80 -14.69
N ASP A 187 21.23 -17.67 -13.54
CA ASP A 187 22.64 -17.22 -13.50
C ASP A 187 23.28 -17.36 -12.09
N GLU A 188 24.42 -18.03 -12.00
CA GLU A 188 25.20 -18.28 -10.76
C GLU A 188 25.73 -16.96 -10.13
N ASN A 189 25.76 -15.88 -10.91
CA ASN A 189 26.15 -14.53 -10.51
C ASN A 189 25.16 -13.87 -9.52
N ASP A 190 23.93 -14.37 -9.43
CA ASP A 190 22.89 -13.82 -8.55
C ASP A 190 23.02 -14.23 -7.09
N PHE A 191 23.55 -15.42 -6.83
CA PHE A 191 23.86 -15.86 -5.47
C PHE A 191 24.90 -14.95 -4.83
N LEU A 192 25.96 -14.61 -5.57
CA LEU A 192 27.02 -13.71 -5.07
C LEU A 192 26.50 -12.30 -4.76
N LYS A 193 25.56 -11.78 -5.55
CA LYS A 193 24.89 -10.49 -5.29
C LYS A 193 23.93 -10.55 -4.10
N LEU A 194 23.21 -11.67 -3.92
CA LEU A 194 22.38 -11.90 -2.74
C LEU A 194 23.25 -11.93 -1.48
N ILE A 195 24.34 -12.68 -1.50
CA ILE A 195 25.32 -12.76 -0.41
C ILE A 195 25.91 -11.38 -0.10
N ALA A 196 26.27 -10.58 -1.11
CA ALA A 196 26.76 -9.22 -0.92
C ALA A 196 25.72 -8.30 -0.27
N THR A 197 24.45 -8.43 -0.66
CA THR A 197 23.34 -7.65 -0.10
C THR A 197 23.07 -8.04 1.36
N LEU A 198 23.05 -9.34 1.66
CA LEU A 198 22.88 -9.86 3.02
C LEU A 198 24.04 -9.42 3.92
N LYS A 199 25.29 -9.43 3.44
CA LYS A 199 26.46 -8.92 4.17
C LYS A 199 26.29 -7.45 4.55
N ARG A 200 25.81 -6.62 3.62
CA ARG A 200 25.58 -5.19 3.88
C ARG A 200 24.46 -4.97 4.91
N ILE A 201 23.37 -5.71 4.82
CA ILE A 201 22.25 -5.63 5.78
C ILE A 201 22.73 -6.08 7.17
N TRP A 202 23.46 -7.20 7.23
CA TRP A 202 24.00 -7.74 8.48
C TRP A 202 24.93 -6.77 9.20
N GLY A 203 25.77 -6.05 8.44
CA GLY A 203 26.68 -5.05 9.00
C GLY A 203 25.99 -3.84 9.63
N ASN A 204 24.77 -3.53 9.21
CA ASN A 204 24.01 -2.37 9.70
C ASN A 204 22.87 -2.74 10.67
N ALA A 205 22.63 -4.03 10.90
CA ALA A 205 21.52 -4.52 11.71
C ALA A 205 21.86 -4.54 13.22
N ASN A 206 20.84 -4.32 14.06
CA ASN A 206 20.94 -4.53 15.51
C ASN A 206 20.74 -6.02 15.88
N GLU A 207 20.99 -6.38 17.14
CA GLU A 207 20.97 -7.80 17.58
C GLU A 207 19.62 -8.49 17.43
N LYS A 208 18.51 -7.76 17.57
CA LYS A 208 17.16 -8.32 17.37
C LYS A 208 16.90 -8.61 15.90
N GLU A 209 17.33 -7.70 15.02
CA GLU A 209 17.24 -7.85 13.57
C GLU A 209 18.13 -8.99 13.06
N LYS A 210 19.38 -9.09 13.53
CA LYS A 210 20.28 -10.21 13.18
C LYS A 210 19.69 -11.56 13.56
N LYS A 211 19.11 -11.67 14.77
CA LYS A 211 18.48 -12.90 15.25
C LYS A 211 17.28 -13.30 14.38
N TRP A 212 16.50 -12.32 13.92
CA TRP A 212 15.38 -12.56 13.02
C TRP A 212 15.85 -12.93 11.61
N ILE A 213 16.83 -12.22 11.05
CA ILE A 213 17.42 -12.53 9.73
C ILE A 213 17.95 -13.97 9.71
N ARG A 214 18.69 -14.38 10.75
CA ARG A 214 19.19 -15.75 10.90
C ARG A 214 18.06 -16.77 10.82
N LYS A 215 16.98 -16.58 11.59
CA LYS A 215 15.82 -17.47 11.59
C LYS A 215 15.18 -17.59 10.20
N GLN A 216 15.07 -16.48 9.47
CA GLN A 216 14.48 -16.48 8.13
C GLN A 216 15.38 -17.16 7.09
N VAL A 217 16.70 -16.99 7.17
CA VAL A 217 17.64 -17.70 6.31
C VAL A 217 17.59 -19.21 6.57
N GLU A 218 17.51 -19.62 7.84
CA GLU A 218 17.37 -21.02 8.26
C GLU A 218 16.06 -21.66 7.77
N GLU A 219 14.95 -20.92 7.77
CA GLU A 219 13.65 -21.40 7.26
C GLU A 219 13.64 -21.56 5.72
N VAL A 220 14.39 -20.72 5.00
CA VAL A 220 14.44 -20.72 3.53
C VAL A 220 15.48 -21.70 2.98
N PHE A 221 16.59 -21.89 3.69
CA PHE A 221 17.69 -22.79 3.29
C PHE A 221 17.99 -23.84 4.38
N PRO A 222 17.06 -24.76 4.67
CA PRO A 222 17.21 -25.74 5.76
C PRO A 222 18.39 -26.71 5.57
N VAL A 223 18.95 -26.81 4.36
CA VAL A 223 20.03 -27.75 3.98
C VAL A 223 21.45 -27.16 4.15
N PHE A 224 21.59 -25.84 4.36
CA PHE A 224 22.92 -25.18 4.45
C PHE A 224 23.55 -25.15 5.85
N ILE A 225 22.89 -25.76 6.85
CA ILE A 225 23.50 -26.07 8.14
C ILE A 225 23.58 -27.59 8.23
N GLY A 226 24.51 -28.16 7.46
CA GLY A 226 25.09 -29.46 7.78
C GLY A 226 25.76 -29.37 9.15
N GLU A 227 25.71 -30.47 9.89
CA GLU A 227 26.19 -30.67 11.26
C GLU A 227 27.51 -29.95 11.59
N PRO A 228 27.75 -29.57 12.87
CA PRO A 228 29.07 -29.13 13.28
C PRO A 228 30.07 -30.25 12.92
N GLU A 229 31.00 -29.97 12.01
CA GLU A 229 32.13 -30.85 11.78
C GLU A 229 32.91 -30.93 13.09
N ASP A 230 32.81 -32.07 13.76
CA ASP A 230 33.71 -32.51 14.83
C ASP A 230 35.14 -32.51 14.26
N ARG A 231 35.93 -31.44 14.51
CA ARG A 231 37.40 -31.43 14.63
C ARG A 231 37.89 -30.26 15.47
#